data_AF-A0A965FHD8-F1
#
_entry.id   AF-A0A965FHD8-F1
#
_cell.length_a   1.000
_cell.length_b   1.000
_cell.length_c   1.000
_cell.angle_alpha   90.00
_cell.angle_beta   90.00
_cell.angle_gamma   90.00
#
_symmetry.space_group_name_H-M   'P 1'
#
loop_
_entity.id
_entity.type
_entity.pdbx_description
1 polymer ?
#
loop_
_entity_poly.entity_id
_entity_poly.type
_entity_poly.pdbx_seq_one_letter_code
_entity_poly.pdbx_strand_id
1 'polypeptide(L)'
;MQILAGVGATARVSVAGYFGGGYDGTNNLSGIDKITFPADSKTTLSATLTTARSSLTGVANSGVAGYFVAGYDTAVLSGIDKIAFPADTKTTLSATASTAHELSAGFADSGVAGYYGGGDNAAGTEYSFIDKLAFPAETRSTMTTTLTSARRQHSGFGNNGVAGYFCGGNASDIRQNNIQKISFTSDSSTTLAATLTVRIAHGTFADNGVAGYICGGNANASNGSGGNFTSIDKIAFPADTKTTLAATLTNAANSLSGFANSGLAGYACGGRNATGTSFFNNIDKIALPADTKSTLSATLTSARSSLAGFSDQGVF
;
A
#
# COMPACT_ATOMS: atom_id res chain seq x y z
N MET A 1 53.97 -0.43 -8.99
CA MET A 1 52.78 -0.09 -9.79
C MET A 1 51.59 -0.78 -9.14
N GLN A 2 50.87 -0.07 -8.27
CA GLN A 2 49.70 -0.59 -7.56
C GLN A 2 48.56 -0.76 -8.58
N ILE A 3 48.04 -1.97 -8.70
CA ILE A 3 46.83 -2.26 -9.46
C ILE A 3 45.66 -1.79 -8.58
N LEU A 4 45.04 -0.68 -8.99
CA LEU A 4 43.79 -0.20 -8.41
C LEU A 4 42.67 -1.10 -8.94
N ALA A 5 42.24 -2.08 -8.14
CA ALA A 5 41.06 -2.88 -8.45
C ALA A 5 39.82 -1.98 -8.31
N GLY A 6 39.19 -1.67 -9.44
CA GLY A 6 37.89 -1.05 -9.47
C GLY A 6 36.90 -1.90 -8.69
N VAL A 7 36.28 -1.31 -7.67
CA VAL A 7 35.11 -1.87 -7.01
C VAL A 7 34.05 -2.04 -8.10
N GLY A 8 33.77 -3.29 -8.47
CA GLY A 8 32.79 -3.60 -9.49
C GLY A 8 31.46 -2.96 -9.12
N ALA A 9 30.94 -2.12 -10.01
CA ALA A 9 29.53 -1.76 -9.99
C ALA A 9 28.75 -3.06 -10.21
N THR A 10 28.27 -3.67 -9.13
CA THR A 10 27.22 -4.68 -9.23
C THR A 10 26.08 -4.01 -9.98
N ALA A 11 25.73 -4.55 -11.16
CA ALA A 11 24.60 -4.07 -11.93
C ALA A 11 23.37 -4.12 -11.02
N ARG A 12 22.91 -2.94 -10.55
CA ARG A 12 21.66 -2.85 -9.80
C ARG A 12 20.57 -3.47 -10.67
N VAL A 13 19.95 -4.55 -10.19
CA VAL A 13 18.73 -5.08 -10.79
C VAL A 13 17.75 -3.91 -10.89
N SER A 14 17.17 -3.71 -12.08
CA SER A 14 16.20 -2.63 -12.29
C SER A 14 14.98 -2.88 -11.40
N VAL A 15 14.87 -2.07 -10.36
CA VAL A 15 13.77 -2.11 -9.39
C VAL A 15 12.69 -1.11 -9.77
N ALA A 16 11.44 -1.42 -9.42
CA ALA A 16 10.31 -0.60 -9.83
C ALA A 16 9.15 -0.64 -8.82
N GLY A 17 8.38 0.43 -8.82
CA GLY A 17 7.07 0.48 -8.17
C GLY A 17 5.95 0.30 -9.17
N TYR A 18 4.82 -0.26 -8.73
CA TYR A 18 3.67 -0.58 -9.56
C TYR A 18 2.39 -0.05 -8.93
N PHE A 19 1.51 0.55 -9.73
CA PHE A 19 0.19 1.00 -9.35
C PHE A 19 -0.89 0.40 -10.25
N GLY A 20 -1.73 -0.46 -9.68
CA GLY A 20 -2.76 -1.19 -10.42
C GLY A 20 -4.18 -0.77 -10.05
N GLY A 21 -5.07 -0.80 -11.05
CA GLY A 21 -6.51 -0.63 -10.86
C GLY A 21 -6.93 0.78 -10.47
N GLY A 22 -7.99 0.88 -9.67
CA GLY A 22 -8.56 2.14 -9.21
C GLY A 22 -9.80 2.59 -9.98
N TYR A 23 -10.34 3.74 -9.57
CA TYR A 23 -11.56 4.36 -10.11
C TYR A 23 -11.24 5.79 -10.57
N ASP A 24 -11.62 6.14 -11.80
CA ASP A 24 -11.33 7.44 -12.42
C ASP A 24 -12.44 8.50 -12.28
N GLY A 25 -13.51 8.16 -11.54
CA GLY A 25 -14.72 8.98 -11.44
C GLY A 25 -15.86 8.52 -12.34
N THR A 26 -15.60 7.59 -13.25
CA THR A 26 -16.61 6.98 -14.12
C THR A 26 -16.51 5.46 -14.14
N ASN A 27 -15.30 4.92 -14.33
CA ASN A 27 -15.03 3.50 -14.52
C ASN A 27 -14.00 2.96 -13.53
N ASN A 28 -14.14 1.68 -13.20
CA ASN A 28 -13.03 0.91 -12.64
C ASN A 28 -11.98 0.67 -13.73
N LEU A 29 -10.71 0.59 -13.34
CA LEU A 29 -9.58 0.47 -14.26
C LEU A 29 -8.88 -0.89 -14.12
N SER A 30 -8.31 -1.38 -15.21
CA SER A 30 -7.45 -2.59 -15.21
C SER A 30 -5.97 -2.29 -15.45
N GLY A 31 -5.66 -1.05 -15.84
CA GLY A 31 -4.31 -0.63 -16.21
C GLY A 31 -3.33 -0.63 -15.02
N ILE A 32 -2.08 -1.00 -15.32
CA ILE A 32 -0.97 -1.04 -14.36
C ILE A 32 0.12 -0.06 -14.79
N ASP A 33 0.43 0.87 -13.91
CA ASP A 33 1.43 1.90 -14.07
C ASP A 33 2.73 1.44 -13.39
N LYS A 34 3.88 1.57 -14.06
CA LYS A 34 5.21 1.22 -13.52
C LYS A 34 6.09 2.46 -13.39
N ILE A 35 6.74 2.61 -12.24
CA ILE A 35 7.73 3.64 -11.96
C ILE A 35 9.08 2.96 -11.86
N THR A 36 9.96 3.18 -12.84
CA THR A 36 11.28 2.54 -12.90
C THR A 36 12.33 3.41 -12.23
N PHE A 37 13.10 2.84 -11.29
CA PHE A 37 14.16 3.53 -10.58
C PHE A 37 15.53 3.38 -11.27
N PRO A 38 16.49 4.29 -11.04
CA PRO A 38 16.42 5.48 -10.18
C PRO A 38 15.85 6.74 -10.87
N ALA A 39 15.48 6.65 -12.14
CA ALA A 39 15.04 7.81 -12.93
C ALA A 39 13.61 8.28 -12.60
N ASP A 40 12.88 7.50 -11.80
CA ASP A 40 11.45 7.69 -11.51
C ASP A 40 10.61 7.79 -12.80
N SER A 41 11.02 7.04 -13.82
CA SER A 41 10.40 7.07 -15.13
C SER A 41 9.11 6.25 -15.13
N LYS A 42 8.01 6.90 -15.54
CA LYS A 42 6.71 6.29 -15.67
C LYS A 42 6.54 5.59 -17.02
N THR A 43 6.18 4.31 -17.00
CA THR A 43 5.65 3.55 -18.14
C THR A 43 4.32 2.90 -17.77
N THR A 44 3.57 2.40 -18.75
CA THR A 44 2.35 1.61 -18.53
C THR A 44 2.61 0.20 -19.03
N LEU A 45 2.26 -0.80 -18.22
CA LEU A 45 2.39 -2.21 -18.64
C LEU A 45 1.39 -2.50 -19.77
N SER A 46 1.80 -3.34 -20.72
CA SER A 46 0.89 -3.95 -21.68
C SER A 46 -0.06 -4.95 -21.01
N ALA A 47 0.42 -5.62 -19.95
CA ALA A 47 -0.39 -6.50 -19.11
C ALA A 47 -1.35 -5.70 -18.22
N THR A 48 -2.57 -6.23 -18.04
CA THR A 48 -3.63 -5.61 -17.21
C THR A 48 -4.16 -6.57 -16.14
N LEU A 49 -4.86 -6.01 -15.15
CA LEU A 49 -5.66 -6.81 -14.22
C LEU A 49 -6.71 -7.64 -14.98
N THR A 50 -7.08 -8.80 -14.41
CA THR A 50 -8.06 -9.74 -15.01
C THR A 50 -9.43 -9.07 -15.16
N THR A 51 -9.80 -8.31 -14.13
CA THR A 51 -11.02 -7.50 -14.08
C THR A 51 -10.60 -6.07 -13.77
N ALA A 52 -11.22 -5.10 -14.43
CA ALA A 52 -11.08 -3.71 -14.04
C ALA A 52 -11.67 -3.53 -12.65
N ARG A 53 -10.89 -3.04 -11.68
CA ARG A 53 -11.31 -3.02 -10.27
C ARG A 53 -10.65 -1.93 -9.48
N SER A 54 -11.33 -1.49 -8.44
CA SER A 54 -10.85 -0.52 -7.45
C SER A 54 -10.88 -1.15 -6.04
N SER A 55 -10.45 -0.39 -5.03
CA SER A 55 -10.51 -0.77 -3.61
C SER A 55 -9.79 -2.09 -3.29
N LEU A 56 -8.78 -2.42 -4.09
CA LEU A 56 -7.96 -3.62 -4.02
C LEU A 56 -6.76 -3.43 -3.09
N THR A 57 -6.16 -4.55 -2.67
CA THR A 57 -4.94 -4.56 -1.85
C THR A 57 -3.72 -4.97 -2.68
N GLY A 58 -2.58 -4.32 -2.44
CA GLY A 58 -1.28 -4.65 -3.01
C GLY A 58 -0.33 -5.24 -1.98
N VAL A 59 0.32 -6.35 -2.29
CA VAL A 59 1.43 -6.92 -1.51
C VAL A 59 2.53 -7.41 -2.46
N ALA A 60 3.78 -7.48 -2.01
CA ALA A 60 4.86 -7.95 -2.87
C ALA A 60 5.84 -8.87 -2.13
N ASN A 61 6.30 -9.88 -2.85
CA ASN A 61 7.53 -10.60 -2.57
C ASN A 61 8.64 -9.95 -3.40
N SER A 62 9.48 -9.15 -2.74
CA SER A 62 10.50 -8.35 -3.40
C SER A 62 11.46 -9.21 -4.23
N GLY A 63 11.79 -8.76 -5.43
CA GLY A 63 12.61 -9.49 -6.41
C GLY A 63 11.90 -10.62 -7.12
N VAL A 64 10.67 -10.98 -6.72
CA VAL A 64 9.98 -12.18 -7.21
C VAL A 64 8.66 -11.84 -7.89
N ALA A 65 7.73 -11.21 -7.16
CA ALA A 65 6.42 -10.88 -7.69
C ALA A 65 5.63 -9.89 -6.82
N GLY A 66 4.72 -9.17 -7.46
CA GLY A 66 3.67 -8.40 -6.79
C GLY A 66 2.29 -9.03 -6.99
N TYR A 67 1.38 -8.78 -6.05
CA TYR A 67 0.05 -9.38 -6.01
C TYR A 67 -1.01 -8.32 -5.76
N PHE A 68 -2.02 -8.29 -6.62
CA PHE A 68 -3.22 -7.48 -6.51
C PHE A 68 -4.39 -8.35 -6.07
N VAL A 69 -4.90 -8.11 -4.87
CA VAL A 69 -5.84 -8.99 -4.17
C VAL A 69 -7.21 -8.32 -4.07
N ALA A 70 -8.27 -9.10 -4.36
CA ALA A 70 -9.66 -8.72 -4.13
C ALA A 70 -10.06 -7.39 -4.81
N GLY A 71 -10.94 -6.61 -4.20
CA GLY A 71 -11.40 -5.31 -4.70
C GLY A 71 -12.84 -5.34 -5.23
N TYR A 72 -13.24 -4.26 -5.87
CA TYR A 72 -14.61 -4.03 -6.32
C TYR A 72 -14.67 -3.72 -7.81
N ASP A 73 -15.59 -4.37 -8.51
CA ASP A 73 -16.04 -3.98 -9.84
C ASP A 73 -17.55 -3.65 -9.85
N THR A 74 -18.38 -4.56 -10.35
CA THR A 74 -19.84 -4.53 -10.17
C THR A 74 -20.28 -5.33 -8.93
N ALA A 75 -19.35 -6.13 -8.41
CA ALA A 75 -19.45 -6.88 -7.17
C ALA A 75 -18.06 -6.92 -6.49
N VAL A 76 -18.03 -7.27 -5.20
CA VAL A 76 -16.78 -7.57 -4.50
C VAL A 76 -16.12 -8.83 -5.08
N LEU A 77 -14.80 -8.83 -5.15
CA LEU A 77 -13.98 -9.86 -5.78
C LEU A 77 -13.09 -10.54 -4.73
N SER A 78 -12.69 -11.79 -4.97
CA SER A 78 -11.71 -12.51 -4.15
C SER A 78 -10.43 -12.88 -4.93
N GLY A 79 -10.42 -12.66 -6.24
CA GLY A 79 -9.34 -13.09 -7.13
C GLY A 79 -8.02 -12.35 -6.89
N ILE A 80 -6.91 -13.02 -7.17
CA ILE A 80 -5.55 -12.49 -7.02
C ILE A 80 -4.86 -12.48 -8.39
N ASP A 81 -4.42 -11.30 -8.81
CA ASP A 81 -3.54 -11.16 -9.97
C ASP A 81 -2.09 -11.04 -9.51
N LYS A 82 -1.19 -11.79 -10.14
CA LYS A 82 0.25 -11.73 -9.91
C LYS A 82 0.95 -11.05 -11.06
N ILE A 83 1.92 -10.20 -10.74
CA ILE A 83 2.90 -9.65 -11.67
C ILE A 83 4.26 -10.25 -11.30
N ALA A 84 4.80 -11.10 -12.17
CA ALA A 84 6.12 -11.70 -11.97
C ALA A 84 7.24 -10.73 -12.38
N PHE A 85 8.24 -10.57 -11.52
CA PHE A 85 9.43 -9.76 -11.80
C PHE A 85 10.56 -10.61 -12.38
N PRO A 86 11.50 -10.00 -13.13
CA PRO A 86 11.47 -8.66 -13.69
C PRO A 86 10.68 -8.56 -15.00
N ALA A 87 10.06 -9.68 -15.45
CA ALA A 87 9.44 -9.78 -16.77
C ALA A 87 8.14 -8.98 -16.93
N ASP A 88 7.57 -8.47 -15.83
CA ASP A 88 6.27 -7.79 -15.78
C ASP A 88 5.11 -8.65 -16.31
N THR A 89 5.25 -9.98 -16.24
CA THR A 89 4.24 -10.91 -16.76
C THR A 89 3.11 -11.06 -15.77
N LYS A 90 1.89 -10.85 -16.25
CA LYS A 90 0.67 -11.08 -15.47
C LYS A 90 0.22 -12.53 -15.54
N THR A 91 -0.12 -13.11 -14.39
CA THR A 91 -0.94 -14.33 -14.28
C THR A 91 -2.04 -14.14 -13.24
N THR A 92 -3.02 -15.04 -13.23
CA THR A 92 -4.06 -15.10 -12.20
C THR A 92 -3.77 -16.29 -11.30
N LEU A 93 -3.74 -16.10 -9.99
CA LEU A 93 -3.51 -17.19 -9.05
C LEU A 93 -4.75 -18.08 -8.95
N SER A 94 -4.53 -19.38 -8.75
CA SER A 94 -5.59 -20.32 -8.39
C SER A 94 -6.09 -20.09 -6.97
N ALA A 95 -5.21 -19.65 -6.07
CA ALA A 95 -5.59 -19.19 -4.74
C ALA A 95 -6.36 -17.86 -4.81
N THR A 96 -7.40 -17.75 -4.01
CA THR A 96 -8.18 -16.53 -3.79
C THR A 96 -8.05 -16.07 -2.35
N ALA A 97 -8.50 -14.84 -2.05
CA ALA A 97 -8.80 -14.43 -0.69
C ALA A 97 -9.86 -15.38 -0.06
N SER A 98 -9.90 -15.43 1.26
CA SER A 98 -10.85 -16.28 2.02
C SER A 98 -12.31 -15.90 1.77
N THR A 99 -12.56 -14.61 1.51
CA THR A 99 -13.86 -14.06 1.16
C THR A 99 -13.69 -12.98 0.09
N ALA A 100 -14.73 -12.72 -0.69
CA ALA A 100 -14.75 -11.58 -1.59
C ALA A 100 -14.98 -10.29 -0.80
N HIS A 101 -14.10 -9.30 -0.98
CA HIS A 101 -14.11 -8.08 -0.18
C HIS A 101 -13.44 -6.92 -0.92
N GLU A 102 -13.65 -5.72 -0.43
CA GLU A 102 -12.97 -4.51 -0.88
C GLU A 102 -12.48 -3.66 0.30
N LEU A 103 -11.70 -2.61 0.03
CA LEU A 103 -11.26 -1.62 1.03
C LEU A 103 -10.47 -2.24 2.20
N SER A 104 -9.82 -3.38 1.94
CA SER A 104 -8.84 -4.00 2.82
C SER A 104 -7.51 -3.26 2.78
N ALA A 105 -6.63 -3.61 3.71
CA ALA A 105 -5.23 -3.21 3.64
C ALA A 105 -4.33 -4.44 3.66
N GLY A 106 -3.07 -4.25 3.28
CA GLY A 106 -2.06 -5.28 3.36
C GLY A 106 -0.65 -4.75 3.50
N PHE A 107 0.25 -5.68 3.78
CA PHE A 107 1.69 -5.51 3.86
C PHE A 107 2.35 -6.86 3.60
N ALA A 108 3.67 -6.89 3.52
CA ALA A 108 4.40 -8.14 3.31
C ALA A 108 5.58 -8.26 4.27
N ASP A 109 5.86 -9.52 4.62
CA ASP A 109 7.18 -9.97 5.00
C ASP A 109 7.80 -10.62 3.75
N SER A 110 8.57 -9.83 3.01
CA SER A 110 9.19 -10.23 1.75
C SER A 110 10.03 -11.49 1.93
N GLY A 111 9.84 -12.44 1.01
CA GLY A 111 10.41 -13.79 1.10
C GLY A 111 9.60 -14.77 1.93
N VAL A 112 8.65 -14.31 2.76
CA VAL A 112 7.88 -15.15 3.68
C VAL A 112 6.39 -15.18 3.33
N ALA A 113 5.71 -14.03 3.36
CA ALA A 113 4.28 -13.96 3.05
C ALA A 113 3.77 -12.53 2.82
N GLY A 114 2.69 -12.43 2.05
CA GLY A 114 1.82 -11.26 2.01
C GLY A 114 0.70 -11.41 3.03
N TYR A 115 0.36 -10.35 3.75
CA TYR A 115 -0.71 -10.32 4.74
C TYR A 115 -1.71 -9.24 4.34
N TYR A 116 -2.99 -9.58 4.32
CA TYR A 116 -4.05 -8.65 3.98
C TYR A 116 -5.33 -8.98 4.74
N GLY A 117 -6.11 -7.97 5.11
CA GLY A 117 -7.23 -8.19 6.00
C GLY A 117 -8.20 -7.02 6.11
N GLY A 118 -9.28 -7.28 6.82
CA GLY A 118 -10.43 -6.39 6.96
C GLY A 118 -11.14 -6.13 5.63
N GLY A 119 -11.60 -4.90 5.44
CA GLY A 119 -12.50 -4.56 4.34
C GLY A 119 -13.95 -4.92 4.65
N ASP A 120 -14.80 -4.90 3.62
CA ASP A 120 -16.21 -5.23 3.71
C ASP A 120 -16.72 -6.00 2.49
N ASN A 121 -17.87 -6.66 2.65
CA ASN A 121 -18.58 -7.34 1.57
C ASN A 121 -19.60 -6.43 0.88
N ALA A 122 -20.31 -6.97 -0.12
CA ALA A 122 -21.34 -6.25 -0.86
C ALA A 122 -22.51 -5.70 0.00
N ALA A 123 -22.73 -6.26 1.19
CA ALA A 123 -23.74 -5.77 2.13
C ALA A 123 -23.19 -4.72 3.12
N GLY A 124 -21.92 -4.31 2.99
CA GLY A 124 -21.24 -3.40 3.91
C GLY A 124 -20.89 -4.03 5.25
N THR A 125 -20.95 -5.37 5.37
CA THR A 125 -20.50 -6.05 6.59
C THR A 125 -18.97 -6.05 6.63
N GLU A 126 -18.41 -5.39 7.63
CA GLU A 126 -16.98 -5.27 7.82
C GLU A 126 -16.36 -6.57 8.35
N TYR A 127 -15.10 -6.81 7.98
CA TYR A 127 -14.34 -7.99 8.39
C TYR A 127 -13.20 -7.64 9.33
N SER A 128 -12.81 -8.62 10.17
CA SER A 128 -11.63 -8.57 11.04
C SER A 128 -10.59 -9.64 10.72
N PHE A 129 -10.86 -10.54 9.77
CA PHE A 129 -9.89 -11.58 9.41
C PHE A 129 -8.61 -10.97 8.82
N ILE A 130 -7.53 -11.73 8.93
CA ILE A 130 -6.27 -11.46 8.23
C ILE A 130 -5.93 -12.74 7.47
N ASP A 131 -5.84 -12.64 6.15
CA ASP A 131 -5.33 -13.70 5.29
C ASP A 131 -3.81 -13.56 5.12
N LYS A 132 -3.15 -14.71 5.01
CA LYS A 132 -1.73 -14.86 4.74
C LYS A 132 -1.56 -15.60 3.41
N LEU A 133 -0.89 -14.98 2.45
CA LEU A 133 -0.46 -15.61 1.20
C LEU A 133 1.02 -15.99 1.35
N ALA A 134 1.30 -17.27 1.58
CA ALA A 134 2.66 -17.75 1.79
C ALA A 134 3.50 -17.68 0.50
N PHE A 135 4.74 -17.22 0.61
CA PHE A 135 5.72 -17.23 -0.47
C PHE A 135 6.73 -18.36 -0.30
N PRO A 136 7.29 -18.91 -1.40
CA PRO A 136 6.88 -18.73 -2.80
C PRO A 136 5.71 -19.66 -3.20
N ALA A 137 5.16 -20.44 -2.25
CA ALA A 137 4.16 -21.47 -2.54
C ALA A 137 2.81 -20.91 -3.04
N GLU A 138 2.54 -19.63 -2.81
CA GLU A 138 1.32 -18.93 -3.22
C GLU A 138 0.04 -19.56 -2.65
N THR A 139 0.15 -20.15 -1.47
CA THR A 139 -0.97 -20.75 -0.74
C THR A 139 -1.57 -19.74 0.23
N ARG A 140 -2.90 -19.58 0.18
CA ARG A 140 -3.64 -18.73 1.12
C ARG A 140 -4.02 -19.54 2.36
N SER A 141 -3.76 -18.98 3.54
CA SER A 141 -4.31 -19.38 4.83
C SER A 141 -4.94 -18.16 5.52
N THR A 142 -5.76 -18.39 6.55
CA THR A 142 -6.34 -17.31 7.37
C THR A 142 -5.70 -17.40 8.75
N MET A 143 -5.21 -16.28 9.27
CA MET A 143 -4.59 -16.21 10.58
C MET A 143 -5.63 -16.41 11.69
N THR A 144 -5.18 -16.96 12.83
CA THR A 144 -5.97 -16.98 14.07
C THR A 144 -6.05 -15.58 14.70
N THR A 145 -4.97 -14.80 14.58
CA THR A 145 -4.93 -13.39 14.96
C THR A 145 -5.74 -12.55 13.98
N THR A 146 -6.55 -11.64 14.52
CA THR A 146 -7.48 -10.79 13.77
C THR A 146 -7.20 -9.30 14.02
N LEU A 147 -7.85 -8.44 13.23
CA LEU A 147 -7.89 -7.01 13.52
C LEU A 147 -8.62 -6.77 14.85
N THR A 148 -8.18 -5.74 15.61
CA THR A 148 -8.77 -5.38 16.91
C THR A 148 -10.26 -5.05 16.85
N SER A 149 -10.73 -4.66 15.66
CA SER A 149 -12.13 -4.50 15.32
C SER A 149 -12.29 -4.86 13.84
N ALA A 150 -13.47 -5.33 13.45
CA ALA A 150 -13.82 -5.36 12.03
C ALA A 150 -13.74 -3.94 11.47
N ARG A 151 -13.08 -3.75 10.31
CA ARG A 151 -12.89 -2.42 9.73
C ARG A 151 -12.55 -2.43 8.25
N ARG A 152 -12.96 -1.37 7.56
CA ARG A 152 -12.64 -1.07 6.15
C ARG A 152 -11.89 0.26 6.02
N GLN A 153 -11.41 0.58 4.81
CA GLN A 153 -10.75 1.85 4.49
C GLN A 153 -9.55 2.17 5.39
N HIS A 154 -8.86 1.14 5.89
CA HIS A 154 -7.63 1.31 6.64
C HIS A 154 -6.44 1.16 5.71
N SER A 155 -5.23 1.36 6.23
CA SER A 155 -4.00 1.18 5.47
C SER A 155 -3.03 0.25 6.20
N GLY A 156 -2.01 -0.21 5.46
CA GLY A 156 -1.04 -1.19 5.93
C GLY A 156 0.37 -0.86 5.47
N PHE A 157 1.36 -1.10 6.32
CA PHE A 157 2.77 -1.14 5.91
C PHE A 157 3.53 -2.19 6.73
N GLY A 158 4.66 -2.67 6.19
CA GLY A 158 5.49 -3.71 6.82
C GLY A 158 6.88 -3.21 7.17
N ASN A 159 7.39 -3.65 8.31
CA ASN A 159 8.81 -3.69 8.63
C ASN A 159 9.29 -5.13 8.43
N ASN A 160 9.98 -5.38 7.33
CA ASN A 160 10.35 -6.70 6.85
C ASN A 160 11.09 -7.51 7.93
N GLY A 161 10.69 -8.76 8.13
CA GLY A 161 11.24 -9.65 9.16
C GLY A 161 10.87 -9.30 10.60
N VAL A 162 10.14 -8.21 10.85
CA VAL A 162 9.80 -7.74 12.20
C VAL A 162 8.29 -7.74 12.44
N ALA A 163 7.54 -6.91 11.73
CA ALA A 163 6.12 -6.71 11.99
C ALA A 163 5.38 -6.02 10.83
N GLY A 164 4.08 -6.24 10.75
CA GLY A 164 3.15 -5.45 9.97
C GLY A 164 2.34 -4.49 10.82
N TYR A 165 1.84 -3.40 10.23
CA TYR A 165 1.08 -2.37 10.92
C TYR A 165 -0.18 -2.06 10.14
N PHE A 166 -1.34 -2.27 10.76
CA PHE A 166 -2.61 -1.78 10.25
C PHE A 166 -2.96 -0.45 10.93
N CYS A 167 -3.36 0.53 10.14
CA CYS A 167 -3.47 1.92 10.56
C CYS A 167 -4.87 2.47 10.29
N GLY A 168 -5.51 2.97 11.34
CA GLY A 168 -6.76 3.72 11.25
C GLY A 168 -7.92 2.93 10.64
N GLY A 169 -8.73 3.62 9.83
CA GLY A 169 -9.85 3.04 9.09
C GLY A 169 -11.23 3.38 9.68
N ASN A 170 -12.24 2.63 9.26
CA ASN A 170 -13.61 2.79 9.68
C ASN A 170 -14.14 1.46 10.23
N ALA A 171 -14.62 1.46 11.48
CA ALA A 171 -15.24 0.33 12.15
C ALA A 171 -16.64 0.73 12.62
N SER A 172 -17.68 0.13 12.05
CA SER A 172 -19.09 0.40 12.35
C SER A 172 -19.43 1.90 12.24
N ASP A 173 -18.99 2.52 11.15
CA ASP A 173 -19.08 3.96 10.87
C ASP A 173 -18.31 4.87 11.85
N ILE A 174 -17.50 4.29 12.74
CA ILE A 174 -16.61 5.00 13.65
C ILE A 174 -15.19 4.97 13.07
N ARG A 175 -14.67 6.16 12.77
CA ARG A 175 -13.32 6.33 12.24
C ARG A 175 -12.27 6.20 13.34
N GLN A 176 -11.34 5.29 13.11
CA GLN A 176 -10.31 4.86 14.04
C GLN A 176 -9.01 5.62 13.78
N ASN A 177 -8.22 5.95 14.79
CA ASN A 177 -6.84 6.44 14.61
C ASN A 177 -5.80 5.56 15.32
N ASN A 178 -6.23 4.36 15.76
CA ASN A 178 -5.34 3.39 16.37
C ASN A 178 -4.41 2.76 15.32
N ILE A 179 -3.29 2.25 15.80
CA ILE A 179 -2.31 1.52 15.01
C ILE A 179 -2.18 0.14 15.65
N GLN A 180 -2.48 -0.90 14.89
CA GLN A 180 -2.34 -2.28 15.32
C GLN A 180 -1.10 -2.89 14.69
N LYS A 181 -0.17 -3.33 15.53
CA LYS A 181 1.07 -4.02 15.15
C LYS A 181 0.86 -5.53 15.21
N ILE A 182 1.24 -6.23 14.15
CA ILE A 182 1.26 -7.69 14.04
C ILE A 182 2.71 -8.14 13.99
N SER A 183 3.16 -8.90 14.99
CA SER A 183 4.49 -9.49 15.00
C SER A 183 4.57 -10.65 14.01
N PHE A 184 5.56 -10.65 13.11
CA PHE A 184 5.75 -11.76 12.16
C PHE A 184 6.32 -13.01 12.83
N THR A 185 7.05 -12.86 13.94
CA THR A 185 7.72 -13.98 14.62
C THR A 185 6.80 -14.76 15.54
N SER A 186 5.79 -14.09 16.13
CA SER A 186 4.86 -14.67 17.09
C SER A 186 3.42 -14.74 16.60
N ASP A 187 3.14 -14.26 15.39
CA ASP A 187 1.80 -14.07 14.84
C ASP A 187 0.84 -13.36 15.82
N SER A 188 1.36 -12.54 16.73
CA SER A 188 0.58 -11.88 17.78
C SER A 188 0.29 -10.43 17.43
N SER A 189 -0.84 -9.91 17.92
CA SER A 189 -1.21 -8.50 17.73
C SER A 189 -1.11 -7.67 19.01
N THR A 190 -0.74 -6.40 18.84
CA THR A 190 -0.75 -5.37 19.88
C THR A 190 -1.27 -4.06 19.31
N THR A 191 -1.92 -3.23 20.13
CA THR A 191 -2.28 -1.86 19.74
C THR A 191 -1.22 -0.92 20.29
N LEU A 192 -0.68 -0.04 19.45
CA LEU A 192 0.30 0.95 19.88
C LEU A 192 -0.37 2.03 20.74
N ALA A 193 0.39 2.58 21.69
CA ALA A 193 -0.04 3.78 22.43
C ALA A 193 -0.07 5.03 21.55
N ALA A 194 0.78 5.06 20.51
CA ALA A 194 0.77 6.12 19.50
C ALA A 194 -0.50 6.07 18.66
N THR A 195 -1.04 7.25 18.32
CA THR A 195 -2.21 7.38 17.46
C THR A 195 -1.91 8.28 16.26
N LEU A 196 -2.64 8.07 15.17
CA LEU A 196 -2.51 8.84 13.94
C LEU A 196 -3.16 10.22 14.09
N THR A 197 -2.62 11.19 13.36
CA THR A 197 -3.19 12.53 13.17
C THR A 197 -4.53 12.45 12.45
N VAL A 198 -4.63 11.55 11.47
CA VAL A 198 -5.84 11.27 10.68
C VAL A 198 -6.45 9.94 11.07
N ARG A 199 -7.78 9.82 10.97
CA ARG A 199 -8.47 8.57 11.34
C ARG A 199 -8.48 7.59 10.16
N ILE A 200 -8.95 8.01 9.00
CA ILE A 200 -8.81 7.17 7.80
C ILE A 200 -7.45 7.43 7.19
N ALA A 201 -6.58 6.43 7.25
CA ALA A 201 -5.24 6.43 6.72
C ALA A 201 -5.21 5.78 5.33
N HIS A 202 -4.48 6.39 4.41
CA HIS A 202 -4.23 5.88 3.05
C HIS A 202 -2.77 6.14 2.69
N GLY A 203 -2.37 5.86 1.45
CA GLY A 203 -1.04 6.22 0.94
C GLY A 203 0.10 5.83 1.88
N THR A 204 0.23 4.54 2.19
CA THR A 204 1.25 4.05 3.12
C THR A 204 2.45 3.47 2.41
N PHE A 205 3.61 3.60 3.05
CA PHE A 205 4.84 2.92 2.65
C PHE A 205 5.76 2.78 3.87
N ALA A 206 6.83 2.00 3.73
CA ALA A 206 7.81 1.84 4.79
C ALA A 206 9.24 1.95 4.24
N ASP A 207 10.09 2.61 5.02
CA ASP A 207 11.52 2.46 4.96
C ASP A 207 11.94 1.35 5.92
N ASN A 208 12.32 0.21 5.34
CA ASN A 208 12.54 -1.03 6.07
C ASN A 208 13.57 -0.85 7.20
N GLY A 209 13.23 -1.28 8.41
CA GLY A 209 14.07 -1.10 9.60
C GLY A 209 14.16 0.32 10.15
N VAL A 210 13.64 1.34 9.44
CA VAL A 210 13.76 2.75 9.83
C VAL A 210 12.41 3.33 10.27
N ALA A 211 11.40 3.35 9.40
CA ALA A 211 10.10 3.93 9.73
C ALA A 211 8.97 3.52 8.77
N GLY A 212 7.73 3.56 9.26
CA GLY A 212 6.52 3.58 8.44
C GLY A 212 6.02 5.01 8.20
N TYR A 213 5.40 5.25 7.04
CA TYR A 213 4.83 6.54 6.67
C TYR A 213 3.38 6.39 6.25
N ILE A 214 2.54 7.30 6.70
CA ILE A 214 1.11 7.34 6.44
C ILE A 214 0.77 8.70 5.85
N CYS A 215 0.24 8.73 4.63
CA CYS A 215 0.09 9.97 3.88
C CYS A 215 -1.38 10.30 3.58
N GLY A 216 -1.74 11.56 3.82
CA GLY A 216 -3.06 12.09 3.51
C GLY A 216 -4.16 11.44 4.35
N GLY A 217 -5.27 11.08 3.71
CA GLY A 217 -6.41 10.46 4.39
C GLY A 217 -7.57 11.41 4.65
N ASN A 218 -8.51 10.98 5.49
CA ASN A 218 -9.68 11.79 5.87
C ASN A 218 -9.94 11.70 7.38
N ALA A 219 -10.23 12.84 8.01
CA ALA A 219 -10.69 12.89 9.39
C ALA A 219 -12.16 13.28 9.43
N ASN A 220 -12.99 12.42 10.03
CA ASN A 220 -14.30 12.81 10.51
C ASN A 220 -14.68 12.04 11.76
N ALA A 221 -15.18 12.77 12.76
CA ALA A 221 -15.99 12.17 13.81
C ALA A 221 -17.38 11.89 13.21
N SER A 222 -17.78 10.63 13.20
CA SER A 222 -19.15 10.07 13.18
C SER A 222 -20.27 10.63 12.29
N ASN A 223 -20.19 11.77 11.58
CA ASN A 223 -21.30 12.37 10.81
C ASN A 223 -20.85 13.37 9.71
N GLY A 224 -20.09 12.89 8.71
CA GLY A 224 -20.27 13.37 7.33
C GLY A 224 -19.70 14.72 6.84
N SER A 225 -18.85 15.47 7.56
CA SER A 225 -18.37 16.80 7.08
C SER A 225 -16.89 17.08 7.34
N GLY A 226 -15.97 16.41 6.64
CA GLY A 226 -14.55 16.42 6.99
C GLY A 226 -13.67 16.36 5.77
N GLY A 227 -12.67 17.24 5.77
CA GLY A 227 -11.72 17.40 4.69
C GLY A 227 -10.79 16.19 4.55
N ASN A 228 -10.21 16.09 3.36
CA ASN A 228 -9.03 15.27 3.17
C ASN A 228 -7.80 16.02 3.69
N PHE A 229 -6.71 15.30 3.97
CA PHE A 229 -5.52 15.85 4.58
C PHE A 229 -4.31 15.75 3.66
N THR A 230 -3.33 16.61 3.88
CA THR A 230 -2.01 16.58 3.25
C THR A 230 -0.91 16.10 4.20
N SER A 231 -1.25 15.86 5.47
CA SER A 231 -0.30 15.48 6.52
C SER A 231 0.35 14.14 6.23
N ILE A 232 1.60 13.99 6.66
CA ILE A 232 2.34 12.74 6.61
C ILE A 232 2.76 12.39 8.04
N ASP A 233 2.24 11.30 8.55
CA ASP A 233 2.68 10.74 9.83
C ASP A 233 3.83 9.76 9.60
N LYS A 234 4.81 9.78 10.52
CA LYS A 234 5.97 8.89 10.52
C LYS A 234 5.96 8.08 11.82
N ILE A 235 6.08 6.77 11.71
CA ILE A 235 6.21 5.84 12.85
C ILE A 235 7.64 5.29 12.83
N ALA A 236 8.48 5.78 13.75
CA ALA A 236 9.88 5.39 13.82
C ALA A 236 10.06 4.00 14.45
N PHE A 237 10.85 3.13 13.84
CA PHE A 237 11.22 1.83 14.39
C PHE A 237 12.52 1.91 15.20
N PRO A 238 12.77 0.99 16.14
CA PRO A 238 11.82 0.00 16.69
C PRO A 238 10.90 0.59 17.77
N ALA A 239 11.06 1.88 18.12
CA ALA A 239 10.38 2.52 19.23
C ALA A 239 8.87 2.75 19.02
N ASP A 240 8.37 2.50 17.80
CA ASP A 240 6.97 2.69 17.41
C ASP A 240 6.43 4.09 17.74
N THR A 241 7.32 5.09 17.68
CA THR A 241 7.01 6.48 18.06
C THR A 241 6.50 7.26 16.87
N LYS A 242 5.35 7.91 17.05
CA LYS A 242 4.69 8.72 16.02
C LYS A 242 5.14 10.17 16.04
N THR A 243 5.55 10.68 14.89
CA THR A 243 5.71 12.11 14.60
C THR A 243 4.86 12.50 13.39
N THR A 244 4.75 13.80 13.09
CA THR A 244 4.19 14.32 11.84
C THR A 244 5.27 15.12 11.14
N LEU A 245 5.47 14.87 9.85
CA LEU A 245 6.46 15.60 9.07
C LEU A 245 6.02 17.05 8.85
N ALA A 246 6.99 17.95 8.73
CA ALA A 246 6.75 19.31 8.25
C ALA A 246 6.38 19.32 6.75
N ALA A 247 6.90 18.35 5.99
CA ALA A 247 6.54 18.13 4.60
C ALA A 247 5.09 17.63 4.48
N THR A 248 4.40 18.08 3.44
CA THR A 248 3.00 17.71 3.17
C THR A 248 2.79 17.31 1.71
N LEU A 249 1.74 16.52 1.44
CA LEU A 249 1.33 16.14 0.09
C LEU A 249 0.90 17.36 -0.73
N THR A 250 1.00 17.26 -2.06
CA THR A 250 0.56 18.29 -3.00
C THR A 250 -0.95 18.53 -2.89
N ASN A 251 -1.72 17.46 -2.67
CA ASN A 251 -3.17 17.50 -2.64
C ASN A 251 -3.69 16.91 -1.33
N ALA A 252 -4.70 17.58 -0.76
CA ALA A 252 -5.51 17.01 0.30
C ALA A 252 -6.34 15.85 -0.27
N ALA A 253 -5.92 14.62 -0.01
CA ALA A 253 -6.47 13.46 -0.71
C ALA A 253 -6.66 12.23 0.17
N ASN A 254 -7.71 11.47 -0.11
CA ASN A 254 -7.97 10.15 0.44
C ASN A 254 -8.01 9.10 -0.68
N SER A 255 -8.08 7.82 -0.30
CA SER A 255 -8.04 6.68 -1.22
C SER A 255 -6.84 6.72 -2.18
N LEU A 256 -5.71 7.28 -1.73
CA LEU A 256 -4.44 7.22 -2.43
C LEU A 256 -3.67 5.96 -2.05
N SER A 257 -2.70 5.61 -2.87
CA SER A 257 -1.84 4.45 -2.67
C SER A 257 -0.38 4.85 -2.56
N GLY A 258 0.44 3.96 -2.01
CA GLY A 258 1.86 4.20 -1.89
C GLY A 258 2.70 2.95 -1.93
N PHE A 259 3.99 3.16 -2.15
CA PHE A 259 5.04 2.17 -2.00
C PHE A 259 6.35 2.92 -1.68
N ALA A 260 7.39 2.18 -1.30
CA ALA A 260 8.72 2.74 -1.18
C ALA A 260 9.64 2.26 -2.31
N ASN A 261 10.76 2.94 -2.49
CA ASN A 261 12.05 2.36 -2.78
C ASN A 261 12.85 2.44 -1.46
N SER A 262 12.84 1.38 -0.66
CA SER A 262 13.32 1.41 0.72
C SER A 262 14.75 1.94 0.81
N GLY A 263 15.02 2.82 1.77
CA GLY A 263 16.31 3.51 1.94
C GLY A 263 16.53 4.70 1.01
N LEU A 264 15.67 4.90 -0.01
CA LEU A 264 15.84 6.00 -0.99
C LEU A 264 14.66 6.96 -1.02
N ALA A 265 13.43 6.45 -1.17
CA ALA A 265 12.24 7.30 -1.28
C ALA A 265 10.93 6.57 -1.02
N GLY A 266 9.94 7.28 -0.50
CA GLY A 266 8.53 6.89 -0.54
C GLY A 266 7.79 7.57 -1.68
N TYR A 267 6.71 6.94 -2.15
CA TYR A 267 5.85 7.48 -3.20
C TYR A 267 4.39 7.38 -2.77
N ALA A 268 3.66 8.49 -2.83
CA ALA A 268 2.23 8.56 -2.57
C ALA A 268 1.52 9.11 -3.81
N CYS A 269 0.50 8.41 -4.31
CA CYS A 269 -0.02 8.63 -5.66
C CYS A 269 -1.54 8.59 -5.71
N GLY A 270 -2.09 9.44 -6.59
CA GLY A 270 -3.50 9.46 -6.94
C GLY A 270 -4.40 9.94 -5.80
N GLY A 271 -5.56 9.31 -5.68
CA GLY A 271 -6.58 9.68 -4.70
C GLY A 271 -7.61 10.66 -5.25
N ARG A 272 -8.50 11.12 -4.37
CA ARG A 272 -9.59 12.05 -4.71
C ARG A 272 -9.74 13.15 -3.67
N ASN A 273 -10.43 14.24 -4.03
CA ASN A 273 -10.81 15.30 -3.10
C ASN A 273 -11.92 14.86 -2.13
N ALA A 274 -12.23 15.69 -1.13
CA ALA A 274 -13.17 15.34 -0.07
C ALA A 274 -14.60 15.12 -0.57
N THR A 275 -15.00 15.80 -1.64
CA THR A 275 -16.33 15.68 -2.27
C THR A 275 -16.41 14.52 -3.27
N GLY A 276 -15.30 13.86 -3.59
CA GLY A 276 -15.24 12.82 -4.61
C GLY A 276 -15.49 13.30 -6.03
N THR A 277 -15.45 14.61 -6.29
CA THR A 277 -15.72 15.22 -7.61
C THR A 277 -14.45 15.45 -8.42
N SER A 278 -13.27 15.31 -7.82
CA SER A 278 -11.98 15.46 -8.51
C SER A 278 -11.03 14.37 -8.07
N PHE A 279 -10.34 13.80 -9.05
CA PHE A 279 -9.34 12.74 -8.89
C PHE A 279 -7.97 13.30 -9.23
N PHE A 280 -6.93 12.70 -8.68
CA PHE A 280 -5.56 13.13 -8.86
C PHE A 280 -4.74 12.06 -9.59
N ASN A 281 -3.70 12.49 -10.32
CA ASN A 281 -2.72 11.61 -10.97
C ASN A 281 -1.27 11.96 -10.62
N ASN A 282 -1.04 12.99 -9.79
CA ASN A 282 0.30 13.35 -9.36
C ASN A 282 0.91 12.25 -8.47
N ILE A 283 2.24 12.23 -8.48
CA ILE A 283 3.05 11.31 -7.70
C ILE A 283 3.93 12.17 -6.78
N ASP A 284 3.64 12.12 -5.49
CA ASP A 284 4.45 12.78 -4.47
C ASP A 284 5.58 11.84 -4.06
N LYS A 285 6.83 12.33 -4.15
CA LYS A 285 8.03 11.62 -3.71
C LYS A 285 8.49 12.19 -2.37
N ILE A 286 8.72 11.33 -1.40
CA ILE A 286 9.32 11.65 -0.11
C ILE A 286 10.74 11.09 -0.12
N ALA A 287 11.76 11.94 -0.21
CA ALA A 287 13.16 11.49 -0.21
C ALA A 287 13.57 11.04 1.20
N LEU A 288 14.17 9.86 1.30
CA LEU A 288 14.60 9.25 2.55
C LEU A 288 16.13 9.31 2.69
N PRO A 289 16.66 9.44 3.92
CA PRO A 289 15.96 9.63 5.20
C PRO A 289 15.63 11.10 5.50
N ALA A 290 15.85 12.01 4.55
CA ALA A 290 15.71 13.45 4.76
C ALA A 290 14.26 13.93 4.99
N ASP A 291 13.27 13.06 4.73
CA ASP A 291 11.84 13.35 4.87
C ASP A 291 11.37 14.58 4.06
N THR A 292 12.05 14.87 2.94
CA THR A 292 11.74 16.02 2.08
C THR A 292 10.80 15.62 0.95
N LYS A 293 9.79 16.45 0.68
CA LYS A 293 8.78 16.19 -0.34
C LYS A 293 9.10 16.92 -1.64
N SER A 294 9.01 16.20 -2.75
CA SER A 294 8.91 16.74 -4.11
C SER A 294 7.72 16.11 -4.85
N THR A 295 7.36 16.64 -6.01
CA THR A 295 6.34 16.05 -6.90
C THR A 295 7.03 15.66 -8.19
N LEU A 296 6.82 14.42 -8.66
CA LEU A 296 7.37 14.01 -9.95
C LEU A 296 6.71 14.79 -11.08
N SER A 297 7.45 15.02 -12.15
CA SER A 297 6.88 15.50 -13.42
C SER A 297 6.04 14.41 -14.10
N ALA A 298 6.37 13.14 -13.86
CA ALA A 298 5.59 12.00 -14.28
C ALA A 298 4.29 11.85 -13.45
N THR A 299 3.21 11.49 -14.13
CA THR A 299 1.88 11.25 -13.52
C THR A 299 1.37 9.84 -13.83
N LEU A 300 0.39 9.37 -13.06
CA LEU A 300 -0.40 8.19 -13.44
C LEU A 300 -1.06 8.39 -14.82
N THR A 301 -1.35 7.29 -15.51
CA THR A 301 -1.96 7.33 -16.86
C THR A 301 -3.30 8.06 -16.86
N SER A 302 -4.06 7.95 -15.77
CA SER A 302 -5.29 8.71 -15.53
C SER A 302 -5.37 9.16 -14.07
N ALA A 303 -6.14 10.20 -13.82
CA ALA A 303 -6.50 10.61 -12.47
C ALA A 303 -7.43 9.57 -11.86
N ARG A 304 -7.05 9.01 -10.70
CA ARG A 304 -7.76 7.87 -10.10
C ARG A 304 -7.53 7.74 -8.61
N SER A 305 -8.49 7.13 -7.93
CA SER A 305 -8.41 6.76 -6.51
C SER A 305 -8.60 5.25 -6.31
N SER A 306 -8.46 4.78 -5.07
CA SER A 306 -8.72 3.39 -4.65
C SER A 306 -7.89 2.37 -5.44
N LEU A 307 -6.68 2.76 -5.83
CA LEU A 307 -5.68 1.92 -6.47
C LEU A 307 -4.81 1.20 -5.43
N ALA A 308 -4.15 0.12 -5.84
CA ALA A 308 -3.14 -0.55 -5.03
C ALA A 308 -1.73 -0.28 -5.54
N GLY A 309 -0.78 -0.26 -4.62
CA GLY A 309 0.62 0.00 -4.86
C GLY A 309 1.48 -1.06 -4.21
N PHE A 310 2.56 -1.44 -4.88
CA PHE A 310 3.65 -2.22 -4.29
C PHE A 310 4.94 -1.95 -5.06
N SER A 311 6.04 -2.45 -4.56
CA SER A 311 7.37 -2.26 -5.16
C SER A 311 8.14 -3.56 -5.19
N ASP A 312 8.85 -3.78 -6.30
CA ASP A 312 10.01 -4.64 -6.36
C ASP A 312 11.20 -3.88 -5.76
N GLN A 313 11.55 -4.14 -4.49
CA GLN A 313 12.75 -3.59 -3.85
C GLN A 313 13.97 -4.42 -4.21
N GLY A 314 15.10 -3.74 -4.43
CA GLY A 314 16.39 -4.40 -4.55
C GLY A 314 16.78 -4.94 -3.18
N VAL A 315 17.14 -6.21 -3.10
CA VAL A 315 17.88 -6.72 -1.96
C VAL A 315 19.28 -6.10 -2.06
N PHE A 316 19.62 -5.20 -1.14
CA PHE A 316 20.97 -4.62 -1.06
C PHE A 316 21.93 -5.59 -0.39
#